data_AF-A0A3D3ZYP2-F1
#
_entry.id   AF-A0A3D3ZYP2-F1
#
_cell.length_a   1.000
_cell.length_b   1.000
_cell.length_c   1.000
_cell.angle_alpha   90.00
_cell.angle_beta   90.00
_cell.angle_gamma   90.00
#
_symmetry.space_group_name_H-M   'P 1'
#
loop_
_entity.id
_entity.type
_entity.pdbx_description
1 polymer ?
#
loop_
_entity_poly.entity_id
_entity_poly.type
_entity_poly.pdbx_seq_one_letter_code
_entity_poly.pdbx_strand_id
1 'polypeptide(L)'
;MPTVIRRAAEYAKAAHESVDQRRKFTNRPYIVHPLAVAEIVASVTDDSEMICAAWLHDVVEDTPRTVEQIADEFGKSIATLVAELTNIATDRQGNRAKRAEINR
;
A
#
# COMPACT_ATOMS: atom_id res chain seq x y z
N MET A 1 -0.63 -6.86 17.81
CA MET A 1 -0.58 -7.03 16.34
C MET A 1 0.17 -8.31 16.01
N PRO A 2 -0.37 -9.15 15.12
CA PRO A 2 0.36 -10.28 14.51
C PRO A 2 1.72 -9.85 13.94
N THR A 3 2.70 -10.77 13.95
CA THR A 3 4.08 -10.50 13.55
C THR A 3 4.20 -10.01 12.10
N VAL A 4 3.36 -10.50 11.21
CA VAL A 4 3.35 -10.13 9.78
C VAL A 4 2.86 -8.69 9.55
N ILE A 5 1.83 -8.23 10.29
CA ILE A 5 1.31 -6.86 10.16
C ILE A 5 2.35 -5.83 10.60
N ARG A 6 3.07 -6.10 11.70
CA ARG A 6 4.17 -5.23 12.15
C ARG A 6 5.27 -5.13 11.08
N ARG A 7 5.66 -6.26 10.47
CA ARG A 7 6.64 -6.27 9.38
C ARG A 7 6.16 -5.46 8.17
N ALA A 8 4.87 -5.56 7.80
CA ALA A 8 4.31 -4.77 6.72
C ALA A 8 4.36 -3.26 7.02
N ALA A 9 4.03 -2.85 8.24
CA ALA A 9 4.11 -1.46 8.68
C ALA A 9 5.54 -0.91 8.63
N GLU A 10 6.52 -1.69 9.12
CA GLU A 10 7.95 -1.35 9.07
C GLU A 10 8.46 -1.24 7.64
N TYR A 11 8.06 -2.18 6.77
CA TYR A 11 8.42 -2.18 5.35
C TYR A 11 7.87 -0.96 4.61
N ALA A 12 6.58 -0.67 4.79
CA ALA A 12 5.92 0.50 4.19
C ALA A 12 6.60 1.80 4.64
N LYS A 13 6.90 1.92 5.94
CA LYS A 13 7.63 3.06 6.48
C LYS A 13 8.98 3.24 5.78
N ALA A 14 9.78 2.18 5.74
CA ALA A 14 11.12 2.22 5.13
C ALA A 14 11.05 2.56 3.63
N ALA A 15 10.07 2.02 2.90
CA ALA A 15 9.90 2.30 1.47
C ALA A 15 9.57 3.78 1.23
N HIS A 16 8.58 4.33 1.92
CA HIS A 16 8.19 5.74 1.75
C HIS A 16 9.25 6.73 2.29
N GLU A 17 9.99 6.37 3.34
CA GLU A 17 11.13 7.16 3.83
C GLU A 17 12.29 7.18 2.82
N SER A 18 12.54 6.08 2.10
CA SER A 18 13.65 5.99 1.13
C SER A 18 13.55 6.97 -0.05
N VAL A 19 12.33 7.43 -0.36
CA VAL A 19 12.04 8.44 -1.39
C VAL A 19 11.64 9.79 -0.79
N ASP A 20 11.83 9.95 0.52
CA ASP A 20 11.43 11.13 1.30
C ASP A 20 9.96 11.56 1.08
N GLN A 21 9.05 10.61 0.88
CA GLN A 21 7.67 10.95 0.55
C GLN A 21 6.96 11.64 1.73
N ARG A 22 6.20 12.69 1.40
CA ARG A 22 5.43 13.51 2.36
C ARG A 22 3.99 13.69 1.90
N ARG A 23 3.08 13.87 2.87
CA ARG A 23 1.67 14.18 2.59
C ARG A 23 1.54 15.59 2.01
N LYS A 24 0.73 15.71 0.96
CA LYS A 24 0.33 17.00 0.40
C LYS A 24 -0.27 17.89 1.50
N PHE A 25 0.04 19.19 1.47
CA PHE A 25 -0.44 20.25 2.38
C PHE A 25 0.04 20.21 3.84
N THR A 26 0.35 19.03 4.40
CA THR A 26 0.73 18.91 5.81
C THR A 26 2.23 18.67 6.03
N ASN A 27 2.96 18.28 4.98
CA ASN A 27 4.38 17.94 5.03
C ASN A 27 4.75 16.85 6.05
N ARG A 28 3.76 16.07 6.52
CA ARG A 28 4.00 14.93 7.43
C ARG A 28 4.59 13.75 6.65
N PRO A 29 5.40 12.88 7.31
CA PRO A 29 5.85 11.62 6.72
C PRO A 29 4.69 10.84 6.10
N TYR A 30 4.85 10.29 4.90
CA TYR A 30 3.74 9.65 4.18
C TYR A 30 3.12 8.48 4.94
N ILE A 31 3.90 7.79 5.78
CA ILE A 31 3.47 6.64 6.59
C ILE A 31 2.22 6.89 7.45
N VAL A 32 1.89 8.15 7.77
CA VAL A 32 0.66 8.49 8.50
C VAL A 32 -0.61 8.12 7.72
N HIS A 33 -0.54 8.00 6.39
CA HIS A 33 -1.65 7.58 5.54
C HIS A 33 -1.87 6.07 5.56
N PRO A 34 -0.88 5.22 5.23
CA PRO A 34 -1.03 3.77 5.40
C PRO A 34 -1.46 3.37 6.81
N LEU A 35 -0.97 4.07 7.85
CA LEU A 35 -1.43 3.85 9.22
C LEU A 35 -2.94 4.06 9.37
N ALA A 36 -3.46 5.22 8.96
CA ALA A 36 -4.89 5.52 9.08
C ALA A 36 -5.76 4.54 8.27
N VAL A 37 -5.31 4.13 7.08
CA VAL A 37 -6.03 3.14 6.26
C VAL A 37 -6.02 1.77 6.94
N ALA A 38 -4.87 1.32 7.46
CA ALA A 38 -4.76 0.05 8.16
C ALA A 38 -5.60 0.00 9.45
N GLU A 39 -5.69 1.11 10.19
CA GLU A 39 -6.58 1.23 11.36
C GLU A 39 -8.07 1.08 10.98
N ILE A 40 -8.49 1.67 9.85
CA ILE A 40 -9.86 1.52 9.34
C ILE A 40 -10.11 0.05 8.95
N VAL A 41 -9.20 -0.58 8.21
CA VAL A 41 -9.36 -1.99 7.80
C VAL A 41 -9.39 -2.91 9.02
N ALA A 42 -8.50 -2.71 10.00
CA ALA A 42 -8.49 -3.49 11.23
C ALA A 42 -9.73 -3.25 12.11
N SER A 43 -10.48 -2.17 11.90
CA SER A 43 -11.75 -1.93 12.61
C SER A 43 -12.92 -2.77 12.08
N VAL A 44 -12.78 -3.35 10.88
CA VAL A 44 -13.85 -4.11 10.21
C VAL A 44 -13.50 -5.57 9.93
N THR A 45 -12.23 -5.96 10.03
CA THR A 45 -11.77 -7.35 9.82
C THR A 45 -10.53 -7.66 10.63
N ASP A 46 -10.37 -8.93 11.03
CA ASP A 46 -9.16 -9.49 11.64
C ASP A 46 -8.25 -10.20 10.62
N ASP A 47 -8.59 -10.16 9.32
CA ASP A 47 -7.80 -10.75 8.26
C ASP A 47 -6.44 -10.07 8.12
N SER A 48 -5.38 -10.80 8.49
CA SER A 48 -4.03 -10.27 8.46
C SER A 48 -3.52 -9.95 7.06
N GLU A 49 -3.97 -10.65 6.02
CA GLU A 49 -3.55 -10.38 4.64
C GLU A 49 -4.14 -9.06 4.16
N MET A 50 -5.42 -8.78 4.47
CA MET A 50 -6.06 -7.50 4.16
C MET A 50 -5.41 -6.33 4.90
N ILE A 51 -5.10 -6.50 6.19
CA ILE A 51 -4.43 -5.46 6.98
C ILE A 51 -3.00 -5.21 6.47
N CYS A 52 -2.27 -6.26 6.08
CA CYS A 52 -0.97 -6.11 5.43
C CYS A 52 -1.08 -5.38 4.09
N ALA A 53 -2.05 -5.73 3.25
CA ALA A 53 -2.29 -5.04 1.99
C ALA A 53 -2.62 -3.55 2.21
N ALA A 54 -3.38 -3.20 3.25
CA ALA A 54 -3.65 -1.82 3.63
C ALA A 54 -2.38 -1.02 3.96
N TRP A 55 -1.43 -1.63 4.66
CA TRP A 55 -0.12 -1.02 4.92
C TRP A 55 0.71 -0.83 3.65
N LEU A 56 0.60 -1.75 2.69
CA LEU A 56 1.47 -1.83 1.52
C LEU A 56 0.88 -1.24 0.23
N HIS A 57 -0.39 -0.81 0.23
CA HIS A 57 -1.15 -0.52 -0.99
C HIS A 57 -0.52 0.52 -1.93
N ASP A 58 0.15 1.54 -1.39
CA ASP A 58 0.82 2.59 -2.16
C ASP A 58 2.32 2.30 -2.41
N VAL A 59 2.88 1.24 -1.81
CA VAL A 59 4.33 1.01 -1.82
C VAL A 59 4.86 0.78 -3.23
N VAL A 60 4.17 0.00 -4.05
CA VAL A 60 4.60 -0.27 -5.44
C VAL A 60 4.31 0.91 -6.36
N GLU A 61 3.25 1.69 -6.09
CA GLU A 61 2.88 2.84 -6.90
C GLU A 61 3.82 4.03 -6.68
N ASP A 62 4.20 4.29 -5.42
CA ASP A 62 4.90 5.50 -5.02
C ASP A 62 6.39 5.32 -4.74
N THR A 63 6.90 4.08 -4.77
CA THR A 63 8.31 3.80 -4.45
C THR A 63 8.94 2.82 -5.45
N PRO A 64 10.28 2.68 -5.49
CA PRO A 64 10.95 1.71 -6.38
C PRO A 64 10.73 0.24 -6.02
N ARG A 65 9.93 -0.06 -4.99
CA ARG A 65 9.65 -1.45 -4.58
C ARG A 65 8.72 -2.12 -5.58
N THR A 66 8.90 -3.42 -5.77
CA THR A 66 8.13 -4.20 -6.75
C THR A 66 7.19 -5.20 -6.10
N VAL A 67 6.19 -5.67 -6.85
CA VAL A 67 5.27 -6.72 -6.39
C VAL A 67 6.03 -8.00 -6.06
N GLU A 68 7.08 -8.33 -6.82
CA GLU A 68 7.94 -9.50 -6.59
C GLU A 68 8.63 -9.41 -5.23
N GLN A 69 9.17 -8.24 -4.88
CA GLN A 69 9.77 -8.03 -3.56
C GLN A 69 8.76 -8.17 -2.43
N ILE A 70 7.50 -7.77 -2.65
CA ILE A 70 6.43 -8.00 -1.67
C ILE A 70 6.10 -9.50 -1.57
N ALA A 71 6.08 -10.22 -2.69
CA ALA A 71 5.83 -11.66 -2.72
C ALA A 71 6.91 -12.43 -1.96
N ASP A 72 8.18 -12.05 -2.11
CA ASP A 72 9.31 -12.68 -1.41
C ASP A 72 9.25 -12.43 0.11
N GLU A 73 8.81 -11.25 0.54
CA GLU A 73 8.79 -10.87 1.96
C GLU A 73 7.53 -11.32 2.72
N PHE A 74 6.38 -11.30 2.05
CA PHE A 74 5.05 -11.46 2.68
C PHE A 74 4.22 -12.60 2.09
N GLY A 75 4.67 -13.21 0.99
CA GLY A 75 3.97 -14.29 0.31
C GLY A 75 3.02 -13.80 -0.79
N LYS A 76 2.60 -14.76 -1.61
CA LYS A 76 1.85 -14.51 -2.86
C LYS A 76 0.49 -13.85 -2.61
N SER A 77 -0.25 -14.24 -1.58
CA SER A 77 -1.60 -13.71 -1.33
C SER A 77 -1.58 -12.19 -1.09
N ILE A 78 -0.69 -11.71 -0.22
CA ILE A 78 -0.52 -10.27 0.07
C ILE A 78 -0.03 -9.54 -1.17
N ALA A 79 0.93 -10.11 -1.92
CA ALA A 79 1.41 -9.51 -3.15
C ALA A 79 0.31 -9.37 -4.21
N THR A 80 -0.58 -10.35 -4.34
CA THR A 80 -1.75 -10.28 -5.23
C THR A 80 -2.68 -9.13 -4.83
N LEU A 81 -3.03 -9.01 -3.55
CA LEU A 81 -3.86 -7.89 -3.08
C LEU A 81 -3.22 -6.53 -3.36
N VAL A 82 -1.92 -6.39 -3.11
CA VAL A 82 -1.20 -5.13 -3.38
C VAL A 82 -1.18 -4.82 -4.88
N ALA A 83 -0.95 -5.83 -5.73
CA ALA A 83 -0.94 -5.65 -7.18
C ALA A 83 -2.31 -5.18 -7.71
N GLU A 84 -3.41 -5.69 -7.15
CA GLU A 84 -4.78 -5.26 -7.52
C GLU A 84 -5.08 -3.82 -7.10
N LEU A 85 -4.52 -3.37 -5.97
CA LEU A 85 -4.68 -2.01 -5.47
C LEU A 85 -3.81 -1.01 -6.23
N THR A 86 -2.60 -1.43 -6.63
CA THR A 86 -1.60 -0.63 -7.32
C THR A 86 -2.09 -0.20 -8.70
N ASN A 87 -1.98 1.10 -9.00
CA ASN A 87 -2.21 1.61 -10.32
C ASN A 87 -0.90 1.71 -11.11
N ILE A 88 -0.49 0.63 -11.77
CA ILE A 88 0.64 0.67 -12.70
C ILE A 88 0.24 1.54 -13.90
N ALA A 89 0.70 2.79 -13.90
CA ALA A 89 0.50 3.72 -15.00
C ALA A 89 1.33 3.29 -16.23
N THR A 90 0.79 2.37 -17.04
CA THR A 90 1.38 2.01 -18.33
C THR A 90 1.15 3.08 -19.40
N ASP A 91 0.24 4.02 -19.15
CA ASP A 91 0.04 5.25 -19.91
C ASP A 91 -0.09 6.44 -18.95
N ARG A 92 0.06 7.66 -19.44
CA ARG A 92 -0.03 8.91 -18.64
C ARG A 92 -1.40 9.12 -17.94
N GLN A 93 -2.37 8.21 -18.09
CA GLN A 93 -3.67 8.27 -17.44
C GLN A 93 -3.81 7.29 -16.26
N GLY A 94 -3.14 6.14 -16.31
CA GLY A 94 -3.31 5.07 -15.32
C GLY A 94 -4.77 4.59 -15.21
N ASN A 95 -4.99 3.51 -14.46
CA ASN A 95 -6.30 2.94 -14.16
C ASN A 95 -7.20 3.86 -13.32
N ARG A 96 -6.71 5.01 -12.83
CA ARG A 96 -7.52 5.98 -12.06
C ARG A 96 -8.67 6.54 -12.89
N ALA A 97 -8.43 6.90 -14.15
CA ALA A 97 -9.47 7.40 -15.06
C ALA A 97 -10.51 6.30 -15.36
N LYS A 98 -10.04 5.07 -15.60
CA LYS A 98 -10.87 3.90 -15.89
C LYS A 98 -11.75 3.48 -14.71
N ARG A 99 -11.25 3.56 -13.46
CA ARG A 99 -12.02 3.29 -12.23
C ARG A 99 -13.07 4.38 -11.96
N ALA A 100 -12.78 5.64 -12.32
CA ALA A 100 -13.74 6.72 -12.18
C ALA A 100 -14.95 6.57 -13.13
N GLU A 101 -14.76 5.96 -14.31
CA GLU A 101 -15.84 5.65 -15.25
C GLU A 101 -16.75 4.50 -14.80
N ILE A 102 -16.21 3.48 -14.12
CA ILE A 102 -17.00 2.34 -13.64
C ILE A 102 -17.95 2.74 -12.51
N ASN A 103 -17.63 3.79 -11.75
CA ASN A 103 -18.39 4.23 -10.59
C ASN A 103 -19.42 5.34 -10.92
N ARG A 104 -19.93 5.36 -12.16
CA ARG A 104 -20.86 6.35 -12.69
C ARG A 104 -22.15 5.69 -13.16
#